data_AF-A0A1D2LG58-F1
#
_entry.id   AF-A0A1D2LG58-F1
#
_cell.length_a   1.000
_cell.length_b   1.000
_cell.length_c   1.000
_cell.angle_alpha   90.00
_cell.angle_beta   90.00
_cell.angle_gamma   90.00
#
_symmetry.space_group_name_H-M   'P 1'
#
loop_
_entity.id
_entity.type
_entity.pdbx_description
1 polymer ?
#
loop_
_entity_poly.entity_id
_entity_poly.type
_entity_poly.pdbx_seq_one_letter_code
_entity_poly.pdbx_strand_id
1 'polypeptide(L)'
;MQYVEEGVNLFARSNTLYFNNGNKLYKKTNQRPVELINDENYIAAKFGEAWIAVFEVIEKKNENWLDVHAQFYDDKLLVAMPFPTKEIYLFDKLGLIVTHHFLEEPISAIDINKRTKEIITLSDDGSLLSYYSYENNVLVLVKQLQLKVQYTQMCYCHKGILLVNTSEQKVILCNEETESDWLKFEGKIFDIISLDKPVFYGMFLGGIYQIEPAELIV
;
A
#
# COMPACT_ATOMS: atom_id res chain seq x y z
N MET A 1 -28.32 4.21 -5.27
CA MET A 1 -26.99 4.83 -5.20
C MET A 1 -25.99 3.71 -5.39
N GLN A 2 -25.27 3.74 -6.51
CA GLN A 2 -24.28 2.73 -6.88
C GLN A 2 -23.07 2.84 -5.96
N TYR A 3 -22.56 1.67 -5.57
CA TYR A 3 -21.30 1.49 -4.85
C TYR A 3 -20.20 2.28 -5.55
N VAL A 4 -19.47 3.10 -4.79
CA VAL A 4 -18.13 3.54 -5.20
C VAL A 4 -17.29 2.26 -5.16
N GLU A 5 -16.71 1.86 -6.30
CA GLU A 5 -15.77 0.74 -6.34
C GLU A 5 -14.66 1.00 -5.31
N GLU A 6 -14.57 0.12 -4.31
CA GLU A 6 -13.39 0.00 -3.47
C GLU A 6 -12.19 -0.27 -4.38
N GLY A 7 -11.11 0.49 -4.25
CA GLY A 7 -9.93 0.35 -5.10
C GLY A 7 -9.38 1.67 -5.66
N VAL A 8 -9.38 2.76 -4.88
CA VAL A 8 -8.49 3.88 -5.26
C VAL A 8 -7.10 3.55 -4.75
N ASN A 9 -6.22 3.14 -5.66
CA ASN A 9 -4.81 2.92 -5.42
C ASN A 9 -4.13 4.27 -5.25
N LEU A 10 -3.89 4.60 -3.98
CA LEU A 10 -3.12 5.76 -3.58
C LEU A 10 -1.66 5.34 -3.43
N PHE A 11 -0.74 5.97 -4.14
CA PHE A 11 0.68 5.79 -3.83
C PHE A 11 1.50 7.06 -4.05
N ALA A 12 2.71 7.01 -3.54
CA ALA A 12 3.60 8.12 -3.33
C ALA A 12 4.92 7.91 -4.07
N ARG A 13 5.37 8.89 -4.85
CA ARG A 13 6.76 8.92 -5.35
C ARG A 13 7.25 10.34 -5.51
N SER A 14 8.46 10.64 -5.04
CA SER A 14 9.14 11.92 -5.29
C SER A 14 8.26 13.16 -5.02
N ASN A 15 7.64 13.20 -3.83
CA ASN A 15 6.72 14.28 -3.40
C ASN A 15 5.49 14.47 -4.30
N THR A 16 5.15 13.43 -5.06
CA THR A 16 3.98 13.37 -5.91
C THR A 16 3.07 12.25 -5.42
N LEU A 17 1.81 12.61 -5.21
CA LEU A 17 0.73 11.71 -4.87
C LEU A 17 0.06 11.27 -6.16
N TYR A 18 -0.12 9.96 -6.35
CA TYR A 18 -0.79 9.36 -7.49
C TYR A 18 -2.04 8.63 -6.99
N PHE A 19 -3.14 8.79 -7.71
CA PHE A 19 -4.42 8.21 -7.34
C PHE A 19 -5.33 8.02 -8.55
N ASN A 20 -6.16 7.00 -8.53
CA ASN A 20 -7.24 6.81 -9.50
C ASN A 20 -8.56 7.42 -9.00
N ASN A 21 -9.41 7.80 -9.94
CA ASN A 21 -10.79 8.17 -9.68
C ASN A 21 -11.62 7.67 -10.88
N GLY A 22 -12.38 6.60 -10.65
CA GLY A 22 -12.87 5.73 -11.73
C GLY A 22 -11.71 5.11 -12.52
N ASN A 23 -11.86 4.99 -13.84
CA ASN A 23 -10.86 4.40 -14.74
C ASN A 23 -9.80 5.39 -15.22
N LYS A 24 -9.51 6.44 -14.43
CA LYS A 24 -8.56 7.49 -14.79
C LYS A 24 -7.60 7.74 -13.65
N LEU A 25 -6.35 8.05 -14.00
CA LEU A 25 -5.30 8.30 -13.06
C LEU A 25 -4.92 9.78 -12.99
N TYR A 26 -4.69 10.27 -11.78
CA TYR A 26 -4.30 11.63 -11.50
C TYR A 26 -3.04 11.67 -10.65
N LYS A 27 -2.30 12.78 -10.74
CA LYS A 27 -1.24 13.13 -9.79
C LYS A 27 -1.48 14.49 -9.16
N LYS A 28 -0.99 14.66 -7.94
CA LYS A 28 -0.95 15.92 -7.20
C LYS A 28 0.42 16.08 -6.57
N THR A 29 1.03 17.25 -6.73
CA THR A 29 2.21 17.64 -5.95
C THR A 29 1.80 18.70 -4.94
N ASN A 30 2.67 19.03 -4.00
CA ASN A 30 2.48 20.17 -3.10
C ASN A 30 2.51 21.53 -3.83
N GLN A 31 3.05 21.60 -5.05
CA GLN A 31 3.26 22.84 -5.81
C GLN A 31 2.29 23.04 -6.98
N ARG A 32 1.59 21.99 -7.42
CA ARG A 32 0.79 22.00 -8.65
C ARG A 32 -0.63 21.50 -8.42
N PRO A 33 -1.61 21.99 -9.20
CA PRO A 33 -2.95 21.43 -9.20
C PRO A 33 -2.95 19.95 -9.61
N VAL A 34 -4.09 19.29 -9.40
CA VAL A 34 -4.29 17.91 -9.84
C VAL A 34 -4.17 17.83 -11.37
N GLU A 35 -3.34 16.93 -11.87
CA GLU A 35 -3.09 16.69 -13.29
C GLU A 35 -3.55 15.26 -13.65
N LEU A 36 -4.31 15.11 -14.75
CA LEU A 36 -4.60 13.80 -15.34
C LEU A 36 -3.31 13.23 -15.94
N ILE A 37 -3.03 11.96 -15.67
CA ILE A 37 -1.92 11.22 -16.27
C ILE A 37 -2.49 10.32 -17.36
N ASN A 38 -1.94 10.41 -18.56
CA ASN A 38 -2.17 9.41 -19.60
C ASN A 38 -1.47 8.11 -19.23
N ASP A 39 -2.11 6.95 -19.48
CA ASP A 39 -1.70 5.63 -18.98
C ASP A 39 -0.21 5.29 -19.21
N GLU A 40 0.36 5.64 -20.36
CA GLU A 40 1.78 5.42 -20.68
C GLU A 40 2.76 6.15 -19.73
N ASN A 41 2.38 7.33 -19.26
CA ASN A 41 3.21 8.13 -18.35
C ASN A 41 3.14 7.61 -16.90
N TYR A 42 2.08 6.90 -16.53
CA TYR A 42 1.98 6.29 -15.20
C TYR A 42 2.98 5.17 -15.01
N ILE A 43 3.03 4.27 -15.99
CA ILE A 43 3.87 3.08 -15.98
C ILE A 43 5.34 3.48 -15.86
N ALA A 44 5.75 4.50 -16.64
CA ALA A 44 7.06 5.11 -16.54
C ALA A 44 7.29 5.85 -15.20
N ALA A 45 6.29 6.59 -14.70
CA ALA A 45 6.37 7.32 -13.43
C ALA A 45 6.39 6.43 -12.20
N LYS A 46 5.88 5.20 -12.27
CA LYS A 46 5.88 4.25 -11.16
C LYS A 46 7.13 3.36 -11.19
N PHE A 47 7.47 2.74 -12.33
CA PHE A 47 8.37 1.57 -12.31
C PHE A 47 9.32 1.32 -13.50
N GLY A 48 9.25 2.05 -14.63
CA GLY A 48 10.18 1.82 -15.76
C GLY A 48 9.98 0.46 -16.47
N GLU A 49 11.02 -0.06 -17.15
CA GLU A 49 10.96 -1.22 -18.08
C GLU A 49 10.42 -2.54 -17.49
N ALA A 50 10.55 -2.74 -16.17
CA ALA A 50 10.13 -3.98 -15.50
C ALA A 50 8.62 -4.27 -15.59
N TRP A 51 7.80 -3.27 -15.91
CA TRP A 51 6.36 -3.38 -15.83
C TRP A 51 5.69 -4.02 -17.06
N ILE A 52 6.37 -4.15 -18.21
CA ILE A 52 5.81 -4.91 -19.36
C ILE A 52 5.52 -6.35 -18.93
N ALA A 53 6.46 -6.98 -18.22
CA ALA A 53 6.29 -8.34 -17.72
C ALA A 53 5.22 -8.43 -16.61
N VAL A 54 5.07 -7.40 -15.78
CA VAL A 54 4.01 -7.34 -14.77
C VAL A 54 2.64 -7.25 -15.43
N PHE A 55 2.49 -6.40 -16.45
CA PHE A 55 1.27 -6.32 -17.24
C PHE A 55 0.91 -7.64 -17.90
N GLU A 56 1.88 -8.35 -18.49
CA GLU A 56 1.60 -9.66 -19.06
C GLU A 56 1.02 -10.64 -18.03
N VAL A 57 1.50 -10.59 -16.77
CA VAL A 57 0.95 -11.42 -15.69
C VAL A 57 -0.48 -10.99 -15.34
N ILE A 58 -0.72 -9.68 -15.23
CA ILE A 58 -2.05 -9.11 -14.93
C ILE A 58 -3.05 -9.43 -16.04
N GLU A 59 -2.69 -9.23 -17.30
CA GLU A 59 -3.53 -9.51 -18.47
C GLU A 59 -3.84 -10.99 -18.60
N LYS A 60 -2.85 -11.88 -18.41
CA LYS A 60 -3.07 -13.34 -18.41
C LYS A 60 -4.05 -13.78 -17.33
N LYS A 61 -4.12 -13.04 -16.22
CA LYS A 61 -5.06 -13.29 -15.12
C LYS A 61 -6.38 -12.53 -15.25
N ASN A 62 -6.52 -11.67 -16.26
CA ASN A 62 -7.69 -10.82 -16.48
C ASN A 62 -8.01 -9.95 -15.25
N GLU A 63 -6.96 -9.43 -14.60
CA GLU A 63 -7.05 -8.60 -13.40
C GLU A 63 -6.99 -7.11 -13.73
N ASN A 64 -7.52 -6.27 -12.84
CA ASN A 64 -7.42 -4.82 -13.00
C ASN A 64 -6.02 -4.34 -12.60
N TRP A 65 -5.24 -3.86 -13.57
CA TRP A 65 -3.92 -3.29 -13.33
C TRP A 65 -3.95 -2.01 -12.47
N LEU A 66 -5.14 -1.37 -12.41
CA LEU A 66 -5.59 -0.45 -11.37
C LEU A 66 -5.04 -0.82 -9.99
N ASP A 67 -5.42 -2.01 -9.57
CA ASP A 67 -5.48 -2.47 -8.18
C ASP A 67 -4.23 -3.22 -7.73
N VAL A 68 -3.18 -3.15 -8.55
CA VAL A 68 -1.93 -3.86 -8.30
C VAL A 68 -1.04 -3.03 -7.40
N HIS A 69 -0.81 -3.56 -6.21
CA HIS A 69 0.13 -2.99 -5.27
C HIS A 69 1.56 -3.36 -5.67
N ALA A 70 2.41 -2.35 -5.76
CA ALA A 70 3.79 -2.55 -6.16
C ALA A 70 4.72 -1.61 -5.41
N GLN A 71 5.85 -2.14 -4.94
CA GLN A 71 6.83 -1.42 -4.14
C GLN A 71 8.26 -1.80 -4.51
N PHE A 72 9.17 -0.84 -4.42
CA PHE A 72 10.59 -1.12 -4.58
C PHE A 72 11.14 -1.84 -3.35
N TYR A 73 11.74 -2.99 -3.59
CA TYR A 73 12.49 -3.78 -2.62
C TYR A 73 13.95 -3.84 -3.07
N ASP A 74 14.78 -2.96 -2.52
CA ASP A 74 16.15 -2.71 -2.98
C ASP A 74 16.23 -2.36 -4.47
N ASP A 75 16.80 -3.24 -5.30
CA ASP A 75 16.91 -3.09 -6.76
C ASP A 75 15.83 -3.86 -7.53
N LYS A 76 14.83 -4.41 -6.82
CA LYS A 76 13.75 -5.24 -7.34
C LYS A 76 12.40 -4.59 -7.13
N LEU A 77 11.41 -5.11 -7.84
CA LEU A 77 10.02 -4.71 -7.75
C LEU A 77 9.20 -5.83 -7.12
N LEU A 78 8.68 -5.58 -5.92
CA LEU A 78 7.72 -6.44 -5.23
C LEU A 78 6.32 -6.07 -5.69
N VAL A 79 5.55 -7.04 -6.16
CA VAL A 79 4.19 -6.85 -6.70
C VAL A 79 3.25 -7.82 -6.01
N ALA A 80 2.20 -7.32 -5.38
CA ALA A 80 1.07 -8.14 -4.95
C ALA A 80 -0.05 -8.02 -5.98
N MET A 81 -0.69 -9.13 -6.32
CA MET A 81 -1.91 -9.10 -7.15
C MET A 81 -3.04 -8.34 -6.41
N PRO A 82 -4.11 -7.90 -7.10
CA PRO A 82 -5.20 -7.17 -6.47
C PRO A 82 -5.71 -7.86 -5.20
N PHE A 83 -5.92 -7.07 -4.15
CA PHE A 83 -6.36 -7.59 -2.86
C PHE A 83 -7.86 -7.97 -2.89
N PRO A 84 -8.27 -8.99 -2.11
CA PRO A 84 -7.41 -9.84 -1.29
C PRO A 84 -6.63 -10.85 -2.15
N THR A 85 -5.38 -11.12 -1.78
CA THR A 85 -4.52 -12.02 -2.57
C THR A 85 -3.65 -12.94 -1.71
N LYS A 86 -3.23 -14.07 -2.30
CA LYS A 86 -2.17 -14.94 -1.78
C LYS A 86 -0.88 -14.82 -2.59
N GLU A 87 -0.88 -14.04 -3.67
CA GLU A 87 0.19 -14.08 -4.68
C GLU A 87 1.05 -12.82 -4.63
N ILE A 88 2.35 -13.04 -4.43
CA ILE A 88 3.37 -11.99 -4.41
C ILE A 88 4.47 -12.36 -5.41
N TYR A 89 4.80 -11.44 -6.30
CA TYR A 89 5.85 -11.57 -7.29
C TYR A 89 7.01 -10.65 -6.95
N LEU A 90 8.23 -11.12 -7.25
CA LEU A 90 9.42 -10.30 -7.21
C LEU A 90 10.04 -10.27 -8.61
N PHE A 91 10.14 -9.07 -9.17
CA PHE A 91 10.73 -8.83 -10.48
C PHE A 91 12.09 -8.16 -10.33
N ASP A 92 13.04 -8.49 -11.21
CA ASP A 92 14.27 -7.73 -11.34
C ASP A 92 14.03 -6.44 -12.15
N LYS A 93 15.06 -5.60 -12.25
CA LYS A 93 15.02 -4.34 -13.02
C LYS A 93 14.75 -4.53 -14.52
N LEU A 94 14.96 -5.73 -15.07
CA LEU A 94 14.71 -6.06 -16.47
C LEU A 94 13.30 -6.63 -16.68
N GLY A 95 12.50 -6.76 -15.61
CA GLY A 95 11.16 -7.33 -15.66
C GLY A 95 11.15 -8.86 -15.64
N LEU A 96 12.26 -9.53 -15.34
CA LEU A 96 12.24 -10.98 -15.17
C LEU A 96 11.71 -11.33 -13.79
N ILE A 97 10.82 -12.33 -13.73
CA ILE A 97 10.35 -12.91 -12.47
C ILE A 97 11.53 -13.59 -11.80
N VAL A 98 12.00 -13.02 -10.69
CA VAL A 98 13.01 -13.61 -9.81
C VAL A 98 12.38 -14.77 -9.05
N THR A 99 11.19 -14.53 -8.51
CA THR A 99 10.45 -15.52 -7.72
C THR A 99 8.96 -15.16 -7.65
N HIS A 100 8.14 -16.17 -7.39
CA HIS A 100 6.70 -16.06 -7.17
C HIS A 100 6.36 -16.81 -5.88
N HIS A 101 5.67 -16.12 -4.98
CA HIS A 101 5.29 -16.62 -3.68
C HIS A 101 3.78 -16.80 -3.59
N PHE A 102 3.39 -17.93 -2.99
CA PHE A 102 2.03 -18.19 -2.57
C PHE A 102 1.98 -18.23 -1.05
N LEU A 103 1.26 -17.28 -0.46
CA LEU A 103 1.02 -17.24 0.98
C LEU A 103 0.01 -18.31 1.39
N GLU A 104 0.10 -18.79 2.63
CA GLU A 104 -0.86 -19.76 3.18
C GLU A 104 -2.27 -19.16 3.23
N GLU A 105 -2.38 -17.91 3.67
CA GLU A 105 -3.65 -17.18 3.83
C GLU A 105 -3.67 -15.88 3.01
N PRO A 106 -4.86 -15.41 2.60
CA PRO A 106 -4.97 -14.20 1.81
C PRO A 106 -4.68 -12.97 2.68
N ILE A 107 -4.13 -11.95 2.04
CA ILE A 107 -3.78 -10.67 2.66
C ILE A 107 -4.60 -9.55 2.03
N SER A 108 -4.90 -8.52 2.81
CA SER A 108 -5.61 -7.29 2.38
C SER A 108 -4.67 -6.11 2.18
N ALA A 109 -3.46 -6.16 2.74
CA ALA A 109 -2.45 -5.13 2.57
C ALA A 109 -1.02 -5.68 2.70
N ILE A 110 -0.08 -4.99 2.07
CA ILE A 110 1.36 -5.26 2.16
C ILE A 110 2.15 -3.95 2.19
N ASP A 111 3.18 -3.86 3.02
CA ASP A 111 4.13 -2.75 3.01
C ASP A 111 5.53 -3.22 3.43
N ILE A 112 6.55 -2.40 3.20
CA ILE A 112 7.93 -2.72 3.53
C ILE A 112 8.40 -1.86 4.70
N ASN A 113 8.93 -2.51 5.73
CA ASN A 113 9.73 -1.84 6.74
C ASN A 113 11.03 -1.34 6.10
N LYS A 114 11.07 -0.05 5.76
CA LYS A 114 12.22 0.55 5.05
C LYS A 114 13.54 0.49 5.85
N ARG A 115 13.47 0.26 7.17
CA ARG A 115 14.66 0.16 8.04
C ARG A 115 15.21 -1.26 8.10
N THR A 116 14.35 -2.24 8.36
CA THR A 116 14.76 -3.65 8.54
C THR A 116 14.70 -4.45 7.23
N LYS A 117 14.07 -3.90 6.19
CA LYS A 117 13.76 -4.58 4.93
C LYS A 117 12.83 -5.78 5.09
N GLU A 118 12.06 -5.82 6.18
CA GLU A 118 11.01 -6.82 6.32
C GLU A 118 9.79 -6.44 5.49
N ILE A 119 9.18 -7.44 4.88
CA ILE A 119 7.86 -7.32 4.26
C ILE A 119 6.82 -7.57 5.34
N ILE A 120 5.87 -6.66 5.46
CA ILE A 120 4.80 -6.75 6.44
C ILE A 120 3.51 -6.95 5.65
N THR A 121 2.71 -7.92 6.05
CA THR A 121 1.38 -8.16 5.46
C THR A 121 0.31 -8.09 6.53
N LEU A 122 -0.87 -7.61 6.15
CA LEU A 122 -2.09 -7.67 6.94
C LEU A 122 -3.00 -8.77 6.36
N SER A 123 -3.49 -9.67 7.20
CA SER A 123 -4.44 -10.72 6.77
C SER A 123 -5.72 -10.12 6.17
N ASP A 124 -6.40 -10.87 5.31
CA ASP A 124 -7.66 -10.44 4.68
C ASP A 124 -8.75 -10.08 5.71
N ASP A 125 -8.86 -10.86 6.79
CA ASP A 125 -9.78 -10.58 7.89
C ASP A 125 -9.33 -9.40 8.80
N GLY A 126 -8.17 -8.82 8.52
CA GLY A 126 -7.65 -7.66 9.22
C GLY A 126 -7.12 -7.91 10.62
N SER A 127 -6.99 -9.18 11.04
CA SER A 127 -6.71 -9.52 12.44
C SER A 127 -5.24 -9.85 12.73
N LEU A 128 -4.41 -10.08 11.71
CA LEU A 128 -3.05 -10.58 11.86
C LEU A 128 -2.03 -9.78 11.04
N LEU A 129 -0.97 -9.32 11.70
CA LEU A 129 0.25 -8.87 11.02
C LEU A 129 1.25 -10.01 10.92
N SER A 130 1.78 -10.23 9.72
CA SER A 130 2.89 -11.17 9.49
C SER A 130 4.10 -10.42 8.94
N TYR A 131 5.27 -10.73 9.48
CA TYR A 131 6.56 -10.13 9.12
C TYR A 131 7.39 -11.19 8.41
N TYR A 132 7.85 -10.88 7.21
CA TYR A 132 8.66 -11.76 6.39
C TYR A 132 10.01 -11.12 6.08
N SER A 133 11.04 -11.95 5.96
CA SER A 133 12.34 -11.56 5.43
C SER A 133 12.66 -12.40 4.21
N TYR A 134 13.53 -11.89 3.33
CA TYR A 134 14.03 -12.65 2.20
C TYR A 134 15.30 -13.40 2.55
N GLU A 135 15.24 -14.73 2.47
CA GLU A 135 16.41 -15.60 2.53
C GLU A 135 16.55 -16.33 1.19
N ASN A 136 17.60 -16.05 0.43
CA ASN A 136 17.82 -16.66 -0.90
C ASN A 136 16.61 -16.55 -1.86
N ASN A 137 15.97 -15.38 -1.91
CA ASN A 137 14.73 -15.11 -2.68
C ASN A 137 13.53 -15.97 -2.26
N VAL A 138 13.51 -16.48 -1.02
CA VAL A 138 12.36 -17.13 -0.39
C VAL A 138 11.84 -16.22 0.72
N LEU A 139 10.52 -16.01 0.77
CA LEU A 139 9.89 -15.31 1.89
C LEU A 139 9.85 -16.25 3.09
N VAL A 140 10.53 -15.86 4.16
CA VAL A 140 10.59 -16.58 5.44
C VAL A 140 9.83 -15.79 6.49
N LEU A 141 8.86 -16.44 7.14
CA LEU A 141 8.10 -15.84 8.23
C LEU A 141 8.99 -15.65 9.47
N VAL A 142 9.10 -14.41 9.93
CA VAL A 142 9.94 -14.01 11.07
C VAL A 142 9.11 -13.87 12.34
N LYS A 143 7.99 -13.15 12.27
CA LYS A 143 7.12 -12.85 13.42
C LYS A 143 5.67 -12.75 12.94
N GLN A 144 4.75 -13.07 13.85
CA GLN A 144 3.33 -12.72 13.72
C GLN A 144 2.86 -11.95 14.95
N LEU A 145 1.89 -11.06 14.74
CA LEU A 145 1.27 -10.27 15.79
C LEU A 145 -0.25 -10.28 15.60
N GLN A 146 -0.96 -10.86 16.56
CA GLN A 146 -2.42 -10.79 16.62
C GLN A 146 -2.85 -9.39 17.04
N LEU A 147 -3.72 -8.79 16.25
CA LEU A 147 -4.27 -7.45 16.49
C LEU A 147 -5.50 -7.52 17.39
N LYS A 148 -5.73 -6.46 18.16
CA LYS A 148 -6.86 -6.37 19.11
C LYS A 148 -8.22 -6.27 18.43
N VAL A 149 -8.24 -5.69 17.24
CA VAL A 149 -9.42 -5.51 16.39
C VAL A 149 -9.06 -5.75 14.94
N GLN A 150 -10.06 -5.77 14.07
CA GLN A 150 -9.87 -5.92 12.63
C GLN A 150 -9.54 -4.58 11.98
N TYR A 151 -8.54 -4.58 11.11
CA TYR A 151 -8.10 -3.44 10.34
C TYR A 151 -8.21 -3.73 8.86
N THR A 152 -8.50 -2.72 8.06
CA THR A 152 -8.69 -2.94 6.62
C THR A 152 -7.45 -2.58 5.81
N GLN A 153 -6.54 -1.79 6.39
CA GLN A 153 -5.41 -1.23 5.67
C GLN A 153 -4.23 -0.96 6.59
N MET A 154 -3.07 -0.82 5.95
CA MET A 154 -1.80 -0.67 6.62
C MET A 154 -0.84 0.21 5.82
N CYS A 155 -0.08 1.05 6.52
CA CYS A 155 1.12 1.70 5.97
C CYS A 155 2.25 1.76 7.01
N TYR A 156 3.45 1.34 6.65
CA TYR A 156 4.64 1.47 7.48
C TYR A 156 5.19 2.90 7.44
N CYS A 157 5.46 3.44 8.63
CA CYS A 157 6.07 4.75 8.81
C CYS A 157 7.28 4.68 9.75
N HIS A 158 7.92 5.82 9.95
CA HIS A 158 9.12 5.90 10.79
C HIS A 158 8.88 5.65 12.28
N LYS A 159 7.63 5.71 12.75
CA LYS A 159 7.24 5.41 14.14
C LYS A 159 6.80 3.97 14.34
N GLY A 160 6.41 3.27 13.26
CA GLY A 160 5.82 1.93 13.29
C GLY A 160 4.77 1.77 12.20
N ILE A 161 3.83 0.86 12.41
CA ILE A 161 2.81 0.52 11.43
C ILE A 161 1.55 1.32 11.72
N LEU A 162 1.04 2.05 10.73
CA LEU A 162 -0.26 2.69 10.79
C LEU A 162 -1.32 1.72 10.30
N LEU A 163 -2.37 1.51 11.08
CA LEU A 163 -3.49 0.62 10.78
C LEU A 163 -4.78 1.43 10.73
N VAL A 164 -5.59 1.23 9.69
CA VAL A 164 -6.88 1.94 9.54
C VAL A 164 -8.00 1.06 10.08
N ASN A 165 -8.68 1.54 11.12
CA ASN A 165 -9.95 0.96 11.56
C ASN A 165 -11.09 1.80 10.96
N THR A 166 -11.64 1.31 9.86
CA THR A 166 -12.72 1.97 9.12
C THR A 166 -14.04 2.03 9.89
N SER A 167 -14.27 1.08 10.80
CA SER A 167 -15.49 1.04 11.62
C SER A 167 -15.52 2.15 12.67
N GLU A 168 -14.35 2.48 13.23
CA GLU A 168 -14.18 3.52 14.25
C GLU A 168 -13.62 4.84 13.70
N GLN A 169 -13.33 4.89 12.39
CA GLN A 169 -12.78 6.06 11.69
C GLN A 169 -11.51 6.62 12.37
N LYS A 170 -10.63 5.71 12.75
CA LYS A 170 -9.37 6.03 13.42
C LYS A 170 -8.19 5.32 12.78
N VAL A 171 -7.03 5.95 12.88
CA VAL A 171 -5.75 5.32 12.58
C VAL A 171 -5.06 5.00 13.90
N ILE A 172 -4.60 3.75 13.99
CA ILE A 172 -3.85 3.21 15.11
C ILE A 172 -2.39 3.11 14.72
N LEU A 173 -1.50 3.57 15.60
CA LEU A 173 -0.08 3.29 15.50
C LEU A 173 0.22 1.99 16.27
N CYS A 174 0.68 0.99 15.54
CA CYS A 174 1.11 -0.31 16.03
C CYS A 174 2.64 -0.40 16.06
N ASN A 175 3.20 -0.57 17.25
CA ASN A 175 4.63 -0.61 17.53
C ASN A 175 4.99 -1.83 18.37
N GLU A 176 5.72 -2.77 17.77
CA GLU A 176 6.37 -3.97 18.35
C GLU A 176 5.50 -4.92 19.19
N GLU A 177 4.35 -4.48 19.73
CA GLU A 177 3.31 -5.18 20.51
C GLU A 177 2.25 -4.21 21.09
N THR A 178 2.43 -2.89 20.94
CA THR A 178 1.50 -1.87 21.44
C THR A 178 0.67 -1.29 20.30
N GLU A 179 -0.63 -1.15 20.55
CA GLU A 179 -1.56 -0.43 19.68
C GLU A 179 -1.97 0.85 20.41
N SER A 180 -1.77 1.99 19.78
CA SER A 180 -2.07 3.32 20.32
C SER A 180 -2.89 4.13 19.34
N ASP A 181 -3.94 4.80 19.82
CA ASP A 181 -4.69 5.75 19.01
C ASP A 181 -3.72 6.84 18.51
N TRP A 182 -3.67 7.01 17.20
CA TRP A 182 -2.76 7.99 16.60
C TRP A 182 -3.52 9.20 16.05
N LEU A 183 -4.59 8.95 15.31
CA LEU A 183 -5.42 10.03 14.77
C LEU A 183 -6.87 9.60 14.59
N LYS A 184 -7.78 10.50 14.94
CA LYS A 184 -9.21 10.36 14.70
C LYS A 184 -9.62 11.30 13.57
N PHE A 185 -10.52 10.85 12.71
CA PHE A 185 -10.99 11.64 11.57
C PHE A 185 -12.50 11.80 11.66
N GLU A 186 -13.00 12.94 11.21
CA GLU A 186 -14.45 13.21 11.14
C GLU A 186 -15.13 12.51 9.95
N GLY A 187 -14.34 11.96 9.01
CA GLY A 187 -14.82 11.22 7.85
C GLY A 187 -14.23 9.82 7.75
N LYS A 188 -14.90 8.95 6.98
CA LYS A 188 -14.40 7.60 6.69
C LYS A 188 -13.18 7.66 5.77
N ILE A 189 -12.02 7.28 6.30
CA ILE A 189 -10.80 7.05 5.50
C ILE A 189 -10.87 5.65 4.89
N PHE A 190 -10.50 5.55 3.62
CA PHE A 190 -10.41 4.28 2.89
C PHE A 190 -9.02 4.02 2.32
N ASP A 191 -8.02 4.88 2.53
CA ASP A 191 -6.61 4.57 2.26
C ASP A 191 -5.69 5.54 3.00
N ILE A 192 -4.50 5.09 3.40
CA ILE A 192 -3.47 5.91 4.01
C ILE A 192 -2.09 5.61 3.43
N ILE A 193 -1.36 6.65 3.03
CA ILE A 193 0.04 6.52 2.60
C ILE A 193 0.96 7.54 3.26
N SER A 194 2.24 7.19 3.37
CA SER A 194 3.31 8.09 3.82
C SER A 194 4.20 8.53 2.65
N LEU A 195 4.18 9.83 2.34
CA LEU A 195 5.01 10.45 1.29
C LEU A 195 6.40 10.81 1.82
N ASP A 196 6.45 11.44 2.99
CA ASP A 196 7.66 11.88 3.70
C ASP A 196 7.40 11.89 5.21
N LYS A 197 8.45 11.91 6.05
CA LYS A 197 8.26 12.09 7.50
C LYS A 197 7.92 13.56 7.80
N PRO A 198 6.88 13.91 8.57
CA PRO A 198 5.74 13.13 9.06
C PRO A 198 4.43 13.47 8.30
N VAL A 199 4.47 13.56 6.98
CA VAL A 199 3.30 13.94 6.16
C VAL A 199 2.63 12.69 5.59
N PHE A 200 1.34 12.56 5.89
CA PHE A 200 0.52 11.44 5.45
C PHE A 200 -0.64 11.94 4.62
N TYR A 201 -1.20 11.06 3.81
CA TYR A 201 -2.35 11.36 2.97
C TYR A 201 -3.41 10.30 3.17
N GLY A 202 -4.62 10.77 3.43
CA GLY A 202 -5.81 9.95 3.60
C GLY A 202 -6.77 10.17 2.44
N MET A 203 -7.39 9.10 1.97
CA MET A 203 -8.49 9.21 1.01
C MET A 203 -9.85 9.06 1.69
N PHE A 204 -10.79 9.93 1.31
CA PHE A 204 -12.18 9.93 1.75
C PHE A 204 -13.12 9.95 0.55
N LEU A 205 -14.41 9.67 0.77
CA LEU A 205 -15.46 9.87 -0.24
C LEU A 205 -15.44 11.35 -0.67
N GLY A 206 -14.90 11.64 -1.85
CA GLY A 206 -14.85 12.99 -2.42
C GLY A 206 -13.46 13.63 -2.55
N GLY A 207 -12.37 12.99 -2.11
CA GLY A 207 -11.03 13.52 -2.39
C GLY A 207 -9.89 12.96 -1.54
N ILE A 208 -8.71 13.58 -1.72
CA ILE A 208 -7.48 13.22 -1.01
C ILE A 208 -7.02 14.39 -0.15
N TYR A 209 -6.75 14.08 1.10
CA TYR A 209 -6.52 15.04 2.16
C TYR A 209 -5.14 14.77 2.74
N GLN A 210 -4.35 15.83 2.84
CA GLN A 210 -3.14 15.78 3.63
C GLN A 210 -3.56 15.64 5.09
N ILE A 211 -3.08 14.58 5.72
CA ILE A 211 -3.21 14.34 7.14
C ILE A 211 -2.04 15.09 7.77
N GLU A 212 -2.29 16.33 8.15
CA GLU A 212 -1.35 17.10 8.95
C GLU A 212 -1.35 16.55 10.37
N PRO A 213 -0.16 16.26 10.95
CA PRO A 213 -0.07 15.91 12.37
C PRO A 213 -0.21 17.19 13.21
N ALA A 214 -1.36 17.85 13.13
CA ALA A 214 -1.64 19.07 13.88
C ALA A 214 -1.96 18.79 15.36
N GLU A 215 -2.09 17.52 15.77
CA GLU A 215 -2.39 17.13 17.16
C GLU A 215 -1.24 16.40 17.86
N LEU A 216 0.01 16.76 17.58
CA LEU A 216 1.18 16.35 18.38
C LEU A 216 1.53 17.41 19.44
N ILE A 217 0.63 17.62 20.39
CA ILE A 217 1.00 18.07 21.74
C ILE A 217 0.25 17.20 22.74
N VAL A 218 0.91 16.12 23.18
CA VAL A 218 1.09 15.76 24.60
C VAL A 218 2.45 15.13 24.76
#